data_AF-A0A4Q3TK59-F1
#
_entry.id   AF-A0A4Q3TK59-F1
#
_cell.length_a   1.000
_cell.length_b   1.000
_cell.length_c   1.000
_cell.angle_alpha   90.00
_cell.angle_beta   90.00
_cell.angle_gamma   90.00
#
_symmetry.space_group_name_H-M   'P 1'
#
loop_
_entity.id
_entity.type
_entity.pdbx_description
1 polymer ?
#
loop_
_entity_poly.entity_id
_entity_poly.type
_entity_poly.pdbx_seq_one_letter_code
_entity_poly.pdbx_strand_id
1 'polypeptide(L)'
;MIVTKAPLSLLLIALLSACSKSEPPGDEVAEEPRVANATEARSAESTGGTAFDDYALTQRNVDAFFAAQPALAAAVEADPQLDPAMNVSEEDSLSYPARLESTPALRAAIIAAGISVRDYAWTSEHLMGALMAQAALDKNLIEALPEGVSQRNVDFVRANQASIGAKVRALQD
;
A
#
# COMPACT_ATOMS: atom_id res chain seq x y z
N MET A 1 42.31 15.32 6.42
CA MET A 1 43.01 14.60 5.34
C MET A 1 43.58 13.31 5.90
N ILE A 2 42.90 12.17 5.72
CA ILE A 2 43.54 10.85 5.61
C ILE A 2 42.75 10.10 4.54
N VAL A 3 43.44 9.86 3.44
CA VAL A 3 43.03 9.10 2.26
C VAL A 3 43.45 7.65 2.51
N THR A 4 42.58 6.68 2.26
CA THR A 4 43.02 5.30 1.98
C THR A 4 42.20 4.74 0.84
N LYS A 5 42.94 4.29 -0.17
CA LYS A 5 42.51 3.76 -1.46
C LYS A 5 42.69 2.24 -1.48
N ALA A 6 41.88 1.61 -2.35
CA ALA A 6 42.10 0.35 -3.08
C ALA A 6 41.84 -0.97 -2.33
N PRO A 7 41.70 -2.12 -3.02
CA PRO A 7 41.58 -2.42 -4.48
C PRO A 7 40.29 -3.21 -4.83
N LEU A 8 39.70 -3.16 -6.03
CA LEU A 8 40.05 -3.76 -7.33
C LEU A 8 40.29 -5.29 -7.33
N SER A 9 39.42 -5.98 -8.08
CA SER A 9 39.61 -7.26 -8.79
C SER A 9 39.16 -8.57 -8.14
N LEU A 10 38.25 -9.28 -8.83
CA LEU A 10 38.32 -10.64 -9.40
C LEU A 10 36.90 -11.25 -9.42
N LEU A 11 36.24 -11.48 -10.56
CA LEU A 11 36.43 -12.49 -11.64
C LEU A 11 35.27 -13.52 -11.63
N LEU A 12 34.84 -13.87 -12.86
CA LEU A 12 34.18 -15.09 -13.33
C LEU A 12 32.73 -15.38 -12.90
N ILE A 13 31.75 -15.28 -13.81
CA ILE A 13 31.32 -16.30 -14.82
C ILE A 13 30.71 -17.56 -14.19
N ALA A 14 29.38 -17.69 -14.30
CA ALA A 14 28.66 -18.96 -14.45
C ALA A 14 27.31 -18.66 -15.14
N LEU A 15 27.21 -18.91 -16.45
CA LEU A 15 26.52 -20.06 -17.06
C LEU A 15 25.01 -19.84 -17.26
N LEU A 16 24.65 -19.56 -18.52
CA LEU A 16 23.32 -19.79 -19.05
C LEU A 16 22.94 -21.26 -18.85
N SER A 17 21.80 -21.53 -18.23
CA SER A 17 21.18 -22.85 -18.27
C SER A 17 19.66 -22.75 -18.35
N ALA A 18 19.15 -23.43 -19.37
CA ALA A 18 17.82 -24.02 -19.51
C ALA A 18 16.59 -23.10 -19.70
N CYS A 19 16.30 -22.82 -20.97
CA CYS A 19 14.92 -22.84 -21.47
C CYS A 19 14.25 -24.16 -21.08
N SER A 20 13.26 -24.12 -20.19
CA SER A 20 12.33 -25.22 -19.97
C SER A 20 11.01 -24.90 -20.66
N LYS A 21 10.84 -25.44 -21.86
CA LYS A 21 9.57 -25.48 -22.59
C LYS A 21 8.62 -26.40 -21.83
N SER A 22 7.57 -25.84 -21.23
CA SER A 22 6.46 -26.59 -20.62
C SER A 22 5.19 -26.31 -21.44
N GLU A 23 4.76 -27.32 -22.18
CA GLU A 23 3.49 -27.37 -22.90
C GLU A 23 2.65 -28.45 -22.19
N PRO A 24 1.50 -28.13 -21.59
CA PRO A 24 0.54 -29.15 -21.15
C PRO A 24 -0.62 -29.25 -22.15
N PRO A 25 -0.96 -30.46 -22.65
CA PRO A 25 -2.28 -30.74 -23.17
C PRO A 25 -3.07 -31.57 -22.15
N GLY A 26 -4.28 -31.15 -21.86
CA GLY A 26 -5.18 -31.88 -20.97
C GLY A 26 -6.49 -31.14 -20.75
N ASP A 27 -7.30 -31.05 -21.81
CA ASP A 27 -8.74 -30.87 -21.66
C ASP A 27 -9.31 -32.12 -20.97
N GLU A 28 -9.85 -31.96 -19.76
CA GLU A 28 -10.80 -32.90 -19.20
C GLU A 28 -11.97 -32.11 -18.60
N VAL A 29 -13.10 -32.23 -19.28
CA VAL A 29 -14.38 -31.62 -18.95
C VAL A 29 -15.03 -32.46 -17.86
N ALA A 30 -15.31 -31.88 -16.70
CA ALA A 30 -16.21 -32.46 -15.71
C ALA A 30 -17.12 -31.37 -15.13
N GLU A 31 -18.42 -31.57 -15.36
CA GLU A 31 -19.53 -30.68 -15.06
C GLU A 31 -20.11 -30.96 -13.65
N GLU A 32 -20.26 -29.87 -12.88
CA GLU A 32 -21.14 -29.58 -11.72
C GLU A 32 -21.27 -30.55 -10.50
N PRO A 33 -21.30 -29.98 -9.28
CA PRO A 33 -22.59 -29.54 -8.74
C PRO A 33 -22.58 -28.11 -8.15
N ARG A 34 -23.68 -27.41 -8.43
CA ARG A 34 -24.06 -26.14 -7.80
C ARG A 34 -24.15 -26.28 -6.28
N VAL A 35 -23.38 -25.48 -5.57
CA VAL A 35 -23.67 -25.10 -4.19
C VAL A 35 -23.92 -23.60 -4.18
N ALA A 36 -25.19 -23.26 -3.99
CA ALA A 36 -25.62 -21.90 -3.73
C ALA A 36 -24.98 -21.43 -2.42
N ASN A 37 -23.95 -20.60 -2.52
CA ASN A 37 -23.51 -19.79 -1.40
C ASN A 37 -23.77 -18.33 -1.78
N ALA A 38 -24.81 -17.79 -1.15
CA ALA A 38 -25.12 -16.37 -1.15
C ALA A 38 -24.02 -15.63 -0.39
N THR A 39 -22.89 -15.41 -1.06
CA THR A 39 -22.03 -14.29 -0.72
C THR A 39 -22.64 -13.12 -1.45
N GLU A 40 -23.28 -12.21 -0.70
CA GLU A 40 -23.48 -10.84 -1.15
C GLU A 40 -22.11 -10.29 -1.54
N ALA A 41 -21.77 -10.46 -2.81
CA ALA A 41 -20.83 -9.62 -3.51
C ALA A 41 -21.43 -8.23 -3.42
N ARG A 42 -21.09 -7.54 -2.35
CA ARG A 42 -21.18 -6.09 -2.26
C ARG A 42 -20.15 -5.59 -3.28
N SER A 43 -20.56 -5.65 -4.55
CA SER A 43 -19.93 -4.96 -5.65
C SER A 43 -19.69 -3.56 -5.14
N ALA A 44 -18.41 -3.23 -4.99
CA ALA A 44 -17.97 -1.88 -4.76
C ALA A 44 -18.47 -1.06 -5.96
N GLU A 45 -19.64 -0.46 -5.79
CA GLU A 45 -20.19 0.54 -6.66
C GLU A 45 -19.26 1.74 -6.54
N SER A 46 -18.19 1.70 -7.31
CA SER A 46 -17.26 2.80 -7.46
C SER A 46 -17.52 3.40 -8.83
N THR A 47 -18.58 4.19 -8.89
CA THR A 47 -18.76 5.18 -9.94
C THR A 47 -17.57 6.13 -9.92
N GLY A 48 -16.79 6.07 -11.00
CA GLY A 48 -15.65 6.95 -11.23
C GLY A 48 -16.07 8.38 -11.51
N GLY A 49 -15.17 9.30 -11.15
CA GLY A 49 -15.27 10.74 -11.37
C GLY A 49 -15.52 11.50 -10.06
N THR A 50 -14.55 12.33 -9.66
CA THR A 50 -14.49 13.24 -8.46
C THR A 50 -14.15 12.67 -7.08
N ALA A 51 -13.87 11.36 -6.94
CA ALA A 51 -13.85 10.69 -5.63
C ALA A 51 -12.59 10.86 -4.73
N PHE A 52 -11.51 11.48 -5.19
CA PHE A 52 -10.27 11.58 -4.38
C PHE A 52 -10.44 12.59 -3.25
N ASP A 53 -10.89 13.82 -3.56
CA ASP A 53 -11.07 14.88 -2.55
C ASP A 53 -12.16 14.55 -1.51
N ASP A 54 -13.12 13.70 -1.88
CA ASP A 54 -14.22 13.26 -1.03
C ASP A 54 -13.88 12.02 -0.16
N TYR A 55 -12.65 11.49 -0.25
CA TYR A 55 -12.27 10.31 0.51
C TYR A 55 -12.26 10.58 2.02
N ALA A 56 -13.01 9.76 2.76
CA ALA A 56 -13.14 9.86 4.21
C ALA A 56 -12.38 8.76 4.92
N LEU A 57 -11.51 9.15 5.86
CA LEU A 57 -10.90 8.22 6.80
C LEU A 57 -11.98 7.62 7.71
N THR A 58 -11.85 6.32 7.96
CA THR A 58 -12.72 5.55 8.85
C THR A 58 -11.85 4.67 9.73
N GLN A 59 -12.38 4.20 10.87
CA GLN A 59 -11.62 3.26 11.69
C GLN A 59 -11.26 1.99 10.90
N ARG A 60 -12.19 1.51 10.07
CA ARG A 60 -12.00 0.31 9.24
C ARG A 60 -10.85 0.43 8.25
N ASN A 61 -10.79 1.51 7.46
CA ASN A 61 -9.73 1.64 6.45
C ASN A 61 -8.37 1.91 7.10
N VAL A 62 -8.32 2.66 8.20
CA VAL A 62 -7.09 2.88 8.97
C VAL A 62 -6.61 1.58 9.61
N ASP A 63 -7.50 0.78 10.21
CA ASP A 63 -7.13 -0.51 10.78
C ASP A 63 -6.54 -1.45 9.74
N ALA A 64 -7.19 -1.57 8.57
CA ALA A 64 -6.73 -2.41 7.48
C ALA A 64 -5.42 -1.88 6.85
N PHE A 65 -5.27 -0.56 6.74
CA PHE A 65 -4.02 0.07 6.30
C PHE A 65 -2.84 -0.30 7.20
N PHE A 66 -3.00 -0.21 8.52
CA PHE A 66 -1.96 -0.60 9.48
C PHE A 66 -1.74 -2.11 9.49
N ALA A 67 -2.77 -2.93 9.28
CA ALA A 67 -2.64 -4.39 9.17
C ALA A 67 -1.89 -4.83 7.90
N ALA A 68 -1.90 -4.02 6.83
CA ALA A 68 -1.15 -4.30 5.61
C ALA A 68 0.35 -4.09 5.76
N GLN A 69 0.80 -3.20 6.66
CA GLN A 69 2.21 -2.79 6.75
C GLN A 69 3.18 -3.96 7.02
N PRO A 70 2.93 -4.89 7.98
CA PRO A 70 3.84 -6.02 8.20
C PRO A 70 3.89 -6.98 7.01
N ALA A 71 2.76 -7.19 6.33
CA ALA A 71 2.69 -8.06 5.15
C ALA A 71 3.46 -7.47 3.97
N LEU A 72 3.39 -6.14 3.79
CA LEU A 72 4.16 -5.42 2.79
C LEU A 72 5.66 -5.41 3.11
N ALA A 73 6.03 -5.19 4.37
CA ALA A 73 7.42 -5.29 4.81
C ALA A 73 7.99 -6.69 4.57
N ALA A 74 7.25 -7.75 4.89
CA ALA A 74 7.66 -9.13 4.62
C ALA A 74 7.79 -9.42 3.12
N ALA A 75 6.92 -8.84 2.28
CA ALA A 75 7.03 -8.97 0.82
C ALA A 75 8.31 -8.32 0.29
N VAL A 76 8.66 -7.12 0.77
CA VAL A 76 9.91 -6.42 0.41
C VAL A 76 11.14 -7.14 0.95
N GLU A 77 11.06 -7.72 2.15
CA GLU A 77 12.16 -8.54 2.70
C GLU A 77 12.41 -9.79 1.85
N ALA A 78 11.34 -10.45 1.39
CA ALA A 78 11.42 -11.61 0.52
C ALA A 78 11.91 -11.27 -0.90
N ASP A 79 11.56 -10.09 -1.40
CA ASP A 79 12.02 -9.56 -2.70
C ASP A 79 12.37 -8.06 -2.60
N PRO A 80 13.66 -7.74 -2.37
CA PRO A 80 14.11 -6.36 -2.26
C PRO A 80 13.91 -5.51 -3.52
N GLN A 81 13.64 -6.11 -4.69
CA GLN A 81 13.30 -5.34 -5.90
C GLN A 81 11.92 -4.66 -5.80
N LEU A 82 11.12 -4.98 -4.79
CA LEU A 82 9.83 -4.36 -4.52
C LEU A 82 9.92 -3.02 -3.77
N ASP A 83 11.07 -2.68 -3.19
CA ASP A 83 11.25 -1.44 -2.43
C ASP A 83 10.94 -0.16 -3.25
N PRO A 84 11.38 -0.03 -4.53
CA PRO A 84 10.96 1.08 -5.39
C PRO A 84 9.45 1.12 -5.63
N ALA A 85 8.78 -0.03 -5.62
CA ALA A 85 7.32 -0.10 -5.80
C ALA A 85 6.55 0.46 -4.58
N MET A 86 7.20 0.49 -3.41
CA MET A 86 6.64 1.01 -2.17
C MET A 86 6.93 2.51 -1.93
N ASN A 87 7.87 3.11 -2.67
CA ASN A 87 8.24 4.51 -2.48
C ASN A 87 7.18 5.48 -3.05
N VAL A 88 6.50 6.23 -2.16
CA VAL A 88 5.46 7.22 -2.52
C VAL A 88 6.05 8.55 -2.99
N SER A 89 7.31 8.88 -2.68
CA SER A 89 7.78 10.27 -2.75
C SER A 89 8.05 10.82 -4.16
N GLU A 90 8.08 9.98 -5.19
CA GLU A 90 8.52 10.38 -6.54
C GLU A 90 7.39 10.42 -7.57
N GLU A 91 6.14 10.20 -7.14
CA GLU A 91 5.06 9.95 -8.09
C GLU A 91 3.78 10.77 -7.88
N ASP A 92 3.03 10.91 -8.97
CA ASP A 92 1.66 11.42 -8.94
C ASP A 92 0.71 10.44 -8.23
N SER A 93 -0.29 10.99 -7.52
CA SER A 93 -1.34 10.31 -6.75
C SER A 93 -2.04 9.18 -7.53
N LEU A 94 -2.12 9.29 -8.86
CA LEU A 94 -2.73 8.28 -9.73
C LEU A 94 -1.79 7.11 -10.09
N SER A 95 -0.47 7.33 -10.03
CA SER A 95 0.55 6.35 -10.43
C SER A 95 0.81 5.32 -9.33
N TYR A 96 0.71 5.75 -8.08
CA TYR A 96 0.97 4.89 -6.93
C TYR A 96 0.01 3.70 -6.81
N PRO A 97 -1.34 3.87 -6.86
CA PRO A 97 -2.27 2.74 -6.85
C PRO A 97 -2.03 1.78 -8.02
N ALA A 98 -1.70 2.30 -9.21
CA ALA A 98 -1.50 1.49 -10.40
C ALA A 98 -0.24 0.59 -10.28
N ARG A 99 0.84 1.09 -9.69
CA ARG A 99 2.06 0.31 -9.43
C ARG A 99 1.84 -0.77 -8.37
N LEU A 100 1.10 -0.45 -7.31
CA LEU A 100 0.71 -1.44 -6.31
C LEU A 100 -0.15 -2.55 -6.94
N GLU A 101 -1.10 -2.18 -7.80
CA GLU A 101 -1.97 -3.13 -8.50
C GLU A 101 -1.19 -4.00 -9.50
N SER A 102 -0.18 -3.43 -10.18
CA SER A 102 0.66 -4.13 -11.15
C SER A 102 1.73 -5.03 -10.53
N THR A 103 1.90 -4.99 -9.20
CA THR A 103 2.88 -5.77 -8.46
C THR A 103 2.18 -6.88 -7.66
N PRO A 104 2.13 -8.13 -8.15
CA PRO A 104 1.27 -9.17 -7.58
C PRO A 104 1.49 -9.46 -6.09
N ALA A 105 2.75 -9.42 -5.63
CA ALA A 105 3.10 -9.63 -4.22
C ALA A 105 2.55 -8.53 -3.31
N LEU A 106 2.71 -7.25 -3.71
CA LEU A 106 2.21 -6.11 -2.95
C LEU A 106 0.68 -6.07 -2.95
N ARG A 107 0.06 -6.28 -4.11
CA ARG A 107 -1.40 -6.41 -4.24
C ARG A 107 -1.95 -7.51 -3.33
N ALA A 108 -1.32 -8.69 -3.31
CA ALA A 108 -1.75 -9.79 -2.46
C ALA A 108 -1.65 -9.45 -0.96
N ALA A 109 -0.55 -8.81 -0.54
CA ALA A 109 -0.37 -8.35 0.84
C ALA A 109 -1.46 -7.35 1.27
N ILE A 110 -1.80 -6.39 0.40
CA ILE A 110 -2.84 -5.39 0.67
C ILE A 110 -4.22 -6.04 0.78
N ILE A 111 -4.57 -6.91 -0.18
CA ILE A 111 -5.87 -7.60 -0.19
C ILE A 111 -6.03 -8.51 1.04
N ALA A 112 -4.94 -9.17 1.47
CA ALA A 112 -4.96 -10.02 2.67
C ALA A 112 -5.29 -9.24 3.95
N ALA A 113 -4.98 -7.93 4.00
CA ALA A 113 -5.35 -7.06 5.11
C ALA A 113 -6.82 -6.57 5.07
N GLY A 114 -7.59 -6.97 4.04
CA GLY A 114 -9.02 -6.66 3.94
C GLY A 114 -9.33 -5.27 3.39
N ILE A 115 -8.39 -4.66 2.66
CA ILE A 115 -8.54 -3.36 1.99
C ILE A 115 -8.19 -3.49 0.50
N SER A 116 -8.83 -2.71 -0.37
CA SER A 116 -8.47 -2.66 -1.78
C SER A 116 -7.17 -1.88 -1.99
N VAL A 117 -6.45 -2.11 -3.09
CA VAL A 117 -5.22 -1.35 -3.41
C VAL A 117 -5.51 0.15 -3.51
N ARG A 118 -6.63 0.52 -4.13
CA ARG A 118 -7.04 1.92 -4.22
C ARG A 118 -7.33 2.53 -2.85
N ASP A 119 -8.11 1.85 -2.00
CA ASP A 119 -8.43 2.36 -0.67
C ASP A 119 -7.18 2.38 0.22
N TYR A 120 -6.24 1.46 0.04
CA TYR A 120 -4.94 1.48 0.71
C TYR A 120 -4.16 2.75 0.34
N ALA A 121 -4.01 3.02 -0.96
CA ALA A 121 -3.30 4.21 -1.44
C ALA A 121 -3.98 5.51 -0.95
N TRP A 122 -5.30 5.62 -1.09
CA TRP A 122 -6.05 6.79 -0.61
C TRP A 122 -5.99 6.93 0.91
N THR A 123 -6.10 5.82 1.67
CA THR A 123 -5.92 5.87 3.12
C THR A 123 -4.53 6.37 3.48
N SER A 124 -3.48 5.90 2.81
CA SER A 124 -2.10 6.30 3.08
C SER A 124 -1.91 7.82 2.92
N GLU A 125 -2.40 8.38 1.81
CA GLU A 125 -2.23 9.79 1.45
C GLU A 125 -3.06 10.70 2.36
N HIS A 126 -4.36 10.41 2.51
CA HIS A 126 -5.24 11.22 3.35
C HIS A 126 -4.92 11.12 4.84
N LEU A 127 -4.46 9.96 5.32
CA LEU A 127 -4.03 9.80 6.71
C LEU A 127 -2.75 10.59 6.97
N MET A 128 -1.77 10.52 6.07
CA MET A 128 -0.52 11.28 6.19
C MET A 128 -0.78 12.78 6.14
N GLY A 129 -1.56 13.25 5.15
CA GLY A 129 -1.93 14.66 5.02
C GLY A 129 -2.67 15.19 6.25
N ALA A 130 -3.61 14.41 6.79
CA ALA A 130 -4.34 14.78 8.01
C ALA A 130 -3.45 14.82 9.26
N LEU A 131 -2.52 13.85 9.42
CA LEU A 131 -1.54 13.83 10.52
C LEU A 131 -0.62 15.04 10.47
N MET A 132 -0.08 15.37 9.29
CA MET A 132 0.80 16.53 9.09
C MET A 132 0.07 17.84 9.38
N ALA A 133 -1.14 17.99 8.84
CA ALA A 133 -1.94 19.19 9.05
C ALA A 133 -2.35 19.38 10.52
N GLN A 134 -2.76 18.30 11.20
CA GLN A 134 -3.03 18.35 12.64
C GLN A 134 -1.78 18.79 13.41
N ALA A 135 -0.62 18.18 13.15
CA ALA A 135 0.61 18.53 13.84
C ALA A 135 1.06 19.98 13.59
N ALA A 136 0.80 20.52 12.40
CA ALA A 136 1.09 21.90 12.05
C ALA A 136 0.14 22.88 12.76
N LEU A 137 -1.16 22.57 12.83
CA LEU A 137 -2.14 23.34 13.60
C LEU A 137 -1.80 23.35 15.10
N ASP A 138 -1.51 22.18 15.68
CA ASP A 138 -1.19 22.04 17.12
C ASP A 138 0.07 22.85 17.51
N LYS A 139 0.98 23.07 16.56
CA LYS A 139 2.20 23.86 16.73
C LYS A 139 2.07 25.33 16.31
N ASN A 140 0.89 25.78 15.89
CA ASN A 140 0.64 27.11 15.34
C ASN A 140 1.55 27.46 14.15
N LEU A 141 1.91 26.46 13.32
CA LEU A 141 2.69 26.66 12.10
C LEU A 141 1.82 27.07 10.91
N ILE A 142 0.54 26.74 10.96
CA ILE A 142 -0.49 27.15 9.99
C ILE A 142 -1.72 27.64 10.76
N GLU A 143 -2.42 28.61 10.20
CA GLU A 143 -3.68 29.13 10.78
C GLU A 143 -4.92 28.47 10.17
N ALA A 144 -4.79 27.90 8.97
CA ALA A 144 -5.84 27.22 8.23
C ALA A 144 -5.30 25.99 7.49
N LEU A 145 -6.18 25.05 7.16
CA LEU A 145 -5.82 23.87 6.38
C LEU A 145 -5.44 24.27 4.94
N PRO A 146 -4.36 23.69 4.39
CA PRO A 146 -3.99 23.91 2.99
C PRO A 146 -5.02 23.27 2.04
N GLU A 147 -5.02 23.73 0.78
CA GLU A 147 -5.86 23.15 -0.28
C GLU A 147 -5.58 21.64 -0.44
N GLY A 148 -6.63 20.87 -0.71
CA GLY A 148 -6.56 19.40 -0.80
C GLY A 148 -6.57 18.65 0.54
N VAL A 149 -6.44 19.34 1.68
CA VAL A 149 -6.55 18.68 3.00
C VAL A 149 -7.97 18.76 3.54
N SER A 150 -8.60 17.59 3.67
CA SER A 150 -9.96 17.47 4.20
C SER A 150 -10.03 17.74 5.72
N GLN A 151 -10.82 18.75 6.12
CA GLN A 151 -11.12 19.05 7.52
C GLN A 151 -11.68 17.82 8.26
N ARG A 152 -12.54 17.04 7.59
CA ARG A 152 -13.13 15.83 8.17
C ARG A 152 -12.05 14.79 8.53
N ASN A 153 -11.04 14.63 7.68
CA ASN A 153 -9.95 13.68 7.94
C ASN A 153 -9.04 14.18 9.07
N VAL A 154 -8.78 15.49 9.16
CA VAL A 154 -8.07 16.10 10.30
C VAL A 154 -8.85 15.89 11.61
N ASP A 155 -10.17 16.08 11.60
CA ASP A 155 -11.02 15.84 12.76
C ASP A 155 -11.04 14.35 13.16
N PHE A 156 -11.03 13.44 12.17
CA PHE A 156 -10.90 12.01 12.42
C PHE A 156 -9.58 11.67 13.13
N VAL A 157 -8.44 12.20 12.65
CA VAL A 157 -7.14 11.96 13.28
C VAL A 157 -7.11 12.53 14.69
N ARG A 158 -7.62 13.76 14.88
CA ARG A 158 -7.71 14.38 16.22
C ARG A 158 -8.52 13.53 17.19
N ALA A 159 -9.66 13.00 16.76
CA ALA A 159 -10.51 12.15 17.58
C ALA A 159 -9.90 10.77 17.89
N ASN A 160 -9.01 10.27 17.04
CA ASN A 160 -8.44 8.91 17.14
C ASN A 160 -6.92 8.91 17.42
N GLN A 161 -6.34 10.03 17.86
CA GLN A 161 -4.90 10.21 18.01
C GLN A 161 -4.23 9.11 18.85
N ALA A 162 -4.86 8.72 19.96
CA ALA A 162 -4.34 7.67 20.84
C ALA A 162 -4.32 6.29 20.14
N SER A 163 -5.38 5.95 19.41
CA SER A 163 -5.51 4.70 18.66
C SER A 163 -4.49 4.64 17.52
N ILE A 164 -4.38 5.71 16.72
CA ILE A 164 -3.41 5.81 15.63
C ILE A 164 -1.98 5.74 16.17
N GLY A 165 -1.67 6.49 17.24
CA GLY A 165 -0.35 6.46 17.87
C GLY A 165 0.04 5.09 18.42
N ALA A 166 -0.92 4.31 18.92
CA ALA A 166 -0.66 2.93 19.34
C ALA A 166 -0.29 2.03 18.15
N LYS A 167 -0.98 2.18 17.01
CA LYS A 167 -0.69 1.42 15.78
C LYS A 167 0.68 1.77 15.21
N VAL A 168 1.05 3.05 15.20
CA VAL A 168 2.39 3.49 14.75
C VAL A 168 3.49 2.86 15.61
N ARG A 169 3.35 2.87 16.94
CA ARG A 169 4.33 2.22 17.83
C ARG A 169 4.43 0.72 17.58
N ALA A 170 3.29 0.05 17.38
CA ALA A 170 3.27 -1.39 17.08
C ALA A 170 3.97 -1.77 15.77
N LEU A 171 4.24 -0.82 14.87
CA LEU A 171 5.05 -1.06 13.66
C LEU A 171 6.56 -0.89 13.87
N GLN A 172 6.97 -0.33 15.02
CA GLN A 172 8.37 -0.05 15.35
C GLN A 172 8.99 -1.14 16.24
N ASP A 173 8.14 -1.96 16.86
CA ASP A 173 8.51 -3.08 17.73
C ASP A 173 8.78 -4.36 16.91
#